data_AF-A0A971RQA7-F1
#
_entry.id   AF-A0A971RQA7-F1
#
_cell.length_a   1.000
_cell.length_b   1.000
_cell.length_c   1.000
_cell.angle_alpha   90.00
_cell.angle_beta   90.00
_cell.angle_gamma   90.00
#
_symmetry.space_group_name_H-M   'P 1'
#
loop_
_entity.id
_entity.type
_entity.pdbx_description
1 polymer ?
#
loop_
_entity_poly.entity_id
_entity_poly.type
_entity_poly.pdbx_seq_one_letter_code
_entity_poly.pdbx_strand_id
1 'polypeptide(L)'
;MSRYVISGYYGFGNAGDEAILQAIIDSLQQQDRQAEITVFSAQPRLTAEEHQVQAVHRTKLGPVMTALRRADLFISGGGGLLQDATSSRSLLYYLGLLTLAR
;
A
#
# COMPACT_ATOMS: atom_id res chain seq x y z
N MET A 1 15.43 -3.92 11.20
CA MET A 1 14.64 -3.07 10.29
C MET A 1 13.43 -3.86 9.89
N SER A 2 12.25 -3.35 10.23
CA SER A 2 10.98 -3.99 9.87
C SER A 2 10.59 -3.60 8.44
N ARG A 3 10.03 -4.54 7.67
CA ARG A 3 9.56 -4.30 6.30
C ARG A 3 8.05 -4.27 6.26
N TYR A 4 7.49 -3.10 5.97
CA TYR A 4 6.05 -2.87 5.87
C TYR A 4 5.63 -2.77 4.41
N VAL A 5 4.53 -3.44 4.07
CA VAL A 5 3.86 -3.27 2.78
C VAL A 5 2.49 -2.66 3.02
N ILE A 6 2.19 -1.58 2.31
CA ILE A 6 0.90 -0.88 2.40
C ILE A 6 0.19 -0.97 1.05
N SER A 7 -1.07 -1.41 1.06
CA SER A 7 -1.94 -1.38 -0.11
C SER A 7 -3.13 -0.45 0.11
N GLY A 8 -3.61 0.19 -0.94
CA GLY A 8 -4.77 1.08 -0.86
C GLY A 8 -5.12 1.67 -2.22
N TYR A 9 -5.92 2.74 -2.22
CA TYR A 9 -6.27 3.49 -3.43
C TYR A 9 -5.29 4.66 -3.65
N TYR A 10 -3.99 4.35 -3.67
CA TYR A 10 -2.92 5.36 -3.73
C TYR A 10 -2.36 5.55 -5.14
N GLY A 11 -1.82 6.73 -5.40
CA GLY A 11 -1.34 7.16 -6.71
C GLY A 11 -2.45 7.46 -7.69
N PHE A 12 -3.67 7.75 -7.22
CA PHE A 12 -4.79 8.20 -8.04
C PHE A 12 -5.10 9.69 -7.87
N GLY A 13 -4.35 10.40 -7.01
CA GLY A 13 -4.53 11.83 -6.75
C GLY A 13 -5.74 12.13 -5.86
N ASN A 14 -6.28 11.13 -5.13
CA ASN A 14 -7.32 11.35 -4.14
C ASN A 14 -6.67 11.87 -2.85
N ALA A 15 -6.85 13.16 -2.56
CA ALA A 15 -6.24 13.79 -1.39
C ALA A 15 -6.60 13.11 -0.06
N GLY A 16 -7.79 12.53 0.07
CA GLY A 16 -8.19 11.79 1.27
C GLY A 16 -7.41 10.49 1.44
N ASP A 17 -7.26 9.71 0.37
CA ASP A 17 -6.49 8.46 0.40
C ASP A 17 -4.99 8.74 0.62
N GLU A 18 -4.41 9.74 -0.07
CA GLU A 18 -3.00 10.10 0.15
C GLU A 18 -2.76 10.64 1.58
N ALA A 19 -3.73 11.35 2.17
CA ALA A 19 -3.64 11.78 3.57
C ALA A 19 -3.70 10.59 4.55
N ILE A 20 -4.55 9.60 4.27
CA ILE A 20 -4.59 8.34 5.05
C ILE A 20 -3.25 7.61 4.92
N LEU A 21 -2.68 7.53 3.71
CA LEU A 21 -1.37 6.92 3.50
C LEU A 21 -0.29 7.61 4.32
N GLN A 22 -0.21 8.95 4.27
CA GLN A 22 0.77 9.71 5.02
C GLN A 22 0.64 9.47 6.53
N ALA A 23 -0.58 9.46 7.07
CA ALA A 23 -0.81 9.21 8.49
C ALA A 23 -0.32 7.81 8.93
N ILE A 24 -0.49 6.79 8.09
CA ILE A 24 0.03 5.44 8.35
C ILE A 24 1.56 5.46 8.35
N ILE A 25 2.18 6.10 7.36
CA ILE A 25 3.64 6.20 7.22
C ILE A 25 4.25 6.91 8.43
N ASP A 26 3.69 8.06 8.83
CA ASP A 26 4.15 8.83 9.98
C ASP A 26 4.09 8.01 11.26
N SER A 27 2.99 7.27 11.47
CA SER A 27 2.82 6.41 12.64
C SER A 27 3.86 5.29 12.69
N LEU A 28 4.13 4.63 11.55
CA LEU A 28 5.15 3.57 11.48
C LEU A 28 6.55 4.13 11.74
N GLN A 29 6.90 5.26 11.12
CA GLN A 29 8.22 5.87 11.28
C GLN A 29 8.47 6.43 12.67
N GLN A 30 7.42 6.87 13.38
CA GLN A 30 7.51 7.25 14.79
C GLN A 30 7.89 6.07 15.69
N GLN A 31 7.41 4.86 15.38
CA GLN A 31 7.70 3.65 16.16
C GLN A 31 9.03 2.99 15.74
N ASP A 32 9.31 2.93 14.43
CA ASP A 32 10.53 2.36 13.85
C ASP A 32 11.08 3.31 12.78
N ARG A 33 12.05 4.15 13.16
CA ARG A 33 12.68 5.11 12.24
C ARG A 33 13.46 4.47 11.10
N GLN A 34 13.80 3.18 11.21
CA GLN A 34 14.53 2.45 10.17
C GLN A 34 13.61 1.49 9.41
N ALA A 35 12.30 1.67 9.52
CA ALA A 35 11.33 0.89 8.78
C ALA A 35 11.50 1.05 7.26
N GLU A 36 11.49 -0.07 6.54
CA GLU A 36 11.40 -0.08 5.08
C GLU A 36 9.92 -0.17 4.69
N ILE A 37 9.38 0.90 4.11
CA ILE A 37 7.98 0.97 3.71
C ILE A 37 7.88 0.85 2.19
N THR A 38 7.09 -0.10 1.72
CA THR A 38 6.73 -0.28 0.30
C THR A 38 5.24 -0.07 0.09
N VAL A 39 4.88 0.89 -0.76
CA VAL A 39 3.48 1.22 -1.09
C VAL A 39 3.07 0.66 -2.45
N PHE A 40 1.91 0.03 -2.52
CA PHE A 40 1.28 -0.35 -3.78
C PHE A 40 0.49 0.83 -4.36
N SER A 41 1.00 1.40 -5.45
CA SER A 41 0.49 2.63 -6.05
C SER A 41 0.19 2.47 -7.53
N ALA A 42 -0.78 3.23 -8.05
CA ALA A 42 -0.99 3.37 -9.49
C ALA A 42 0.07 4.27 -10.16
N GLN A 43 0.68 5.18 -9.41
CA GLN A 43 1.74 6.08 -9.88
C GLN A 43 2.95 6.03 -8.93
N PRO A 44 3.75 4.94 -8.96
CA PRO A 44 4.79 4.70 -7.96
C PRO A 44 5.84 5.80 -7.84
N ARG A 45 6.22 6.45 -8.95
CA ARG A 45 7.19 7.55 -8.91
C ARG A 45 6.67 8.72 -8.07
N LEU A 46 5.45 9.16 -8.33
CA LEU A 46 4.81 10.25 -7.57
C LEU A 46 4.66 9.87 -6.09
N THR A 47 4.14 8.69 -5.80
CA THR A 47 3.97 8.22 -4.42
C THR A 47 5.31 8.13 -3.68
N ALA A 48 6.37 7.66 -4.33
CA ALA A 48 7.70 7.59 -3.72
C ALA A 48 8.28 8.99 -3.43
N GLU A 49 8.10 9.92 -4.36
CA GLU A 49 8.56 11.32 -4.21
C GLU A 49 7.78 12.06 -3.12
N GLU A 50 6.45 11.91 -3.08
CA GLU A 50 5.59 12.62 -2.14
C GLU A 50 5.75 12.12 -0.71
N HIS A 51 5.79 10.79 -0.52
CA HIS A 51 5.81 10.20 0.81
C HIS A 51 7.20 9.74 1.28
N GLN A 52 8.22 9.87 0.43
CA GLN A 52 9.60 9.47 0.75
C GLN A 52 9.73 7.98 1.13
N VAL A 53 9.02 7.12 0.40
CA VAL A 53 8.97 5.65 0.61
C VAL A 53 9.27 4.89 -0.67
N GLN A 54 9.47 3.58 -0.58
CA GLN A 54 9.50 2.74 -1.78
C GLN A 54 8.07 2.58 -2.29
N ALA A 55 7.91 2.52 -3.62
CA ALA A 55 6.61 2.25 -4.22
C ALA A 55 6.74 1.30 -5.41
N VAL A 56 5.76 0.41 -5.55
CA VAL A 56 5.65 -0.51 -6.67
C VAL A 56 4.29 -0.37 -7.33
N HIS A 57 4.27 -0.61 -8.64
CA HIS A 57 3.02 -0.52 -9.38
C HIS A 57 2.08 -1.62 -8.94
N ARG A 58 0.88 -1.25 -8.49
CA ARG A 58 -0.07 -2.14 -7.80
C ARG A 58 -0.53 -3.34 -8.63
N THR A 59 -0.47 -3.24 -9.96
CA THR A 59 -0.83 -4.34 -10.89
C THR A 59 0.38 -5.16 -11.38
N LYS A 60 1.61 -4.78 -11.04
CA LYS A 60 2.80 -5.54 -11.43
C LYS A 60 3.00 -6.70 -10.46
N LEU A 61 2.46 -7.86 -10.84
CA LEU A 61 2.41 -9.06 -9.99
C LEU A 61 3.79 -9.49 -9.46
N GLY A 62 4.84 -9.48 -10.29
CA GLY A 62 6.19 -9.88 -9.85
C GLY A 62 6.71 -9.05 -8.66
N PRO A 63 6.83 -7.72 -8.80
CA PRO A 63 7.18 -6.82 -7.70
C PRO A 63 6.23 -6.91 -6.49
N VAL A 64 4.92 -6.97 -6.71
CA VAL A 64 3.91 -7.10 -5.64
C VAL A 64 4.15 -8.37 -4.82
N MET A 65 4.27 -9.52 -5.48
CA MET A 65 4.53 -10.81 -4.83
C MET A 65 5.88 -10.82 -4.10
N THR A 66 6.88 -10.14 -4.65
CA THR A 66 8.21 -10.04 -4.02
C THR A 66 8.15 -9.19 -2.75
N ALA A 67 7.43 -8.06 -2.79
CA ALA A 67 7.22 -7.20 -1.65
C ALA A 67 6.43 -7.93 -0.55
N LEU A 68 5.31 -8.60 -0.90
CA LEU A 68 4.50 -9.35 0.05
C LEU A 68 5.30 -10.47 0.74
N ARG A 69 6.08 -11.26 -0.01
CA ARG A 69 6.88 -12.37 0.57
C ARG A 69 8.00 -11.92 1.51
N ARG A 70 8.45 -10.67 1.39
CA ARG A 70 9.50 -10.10 2.22
C ARG A 70 8.95 -9.26 3.36
N ALA A 71 7.66 -8.93 3.34
CA ALA A 71 7.04 -8.09 4.36
C ALA A 71 7.02 -8.82 5.69
N ASP A 72 7.32 -8.11 6.77
CA ASP A 72 7.09 -8.59 8.13
C ASP A 72 5.66 -8.23 8.58
N LEU A 73 5.07 -7.18 7.98
CA LEU A 73 3.68 -6.79 8.18
C LEU A 73 3.07 -6.19 6.89
N PHE A 74 1.89 -6.68 6.54
CA PHE A 74 1.05 -6.14 5.47
C PHE A 74 -0.10 -5.31 6.05
N ILE A 75 -0.28 -4.11 5.52
CA ILE A 75 -1.34 -3.18 5.90
C ILE A 75 -2.25 -2.98 4.68
N SER A 76 -3.49 -3.42 4.79
CA SER A 76 -4.55 -2.93 3.92
C SER A 76 -5.00 -1.58 4.47
N GLY A 77 -4.77 -0.52 3.71
CA GLY A 77 -5.10 0.85 4.09
C GLY A 77 -6.58 1.06 4.40
N GLY A 78 -6.90 2.26 4.87
CA GLY A 78 -8.26 2.64 5.24
C GLY A 78 -9.17 2.97 4.04
N GLY A 79 -10.37 3.43 4.35
CA GLY A 79 -11.36 3.88 3.35
C GLY A 79 -12.31 2.76 2.89
N GLY A 80 -12.97 3.00 1.75
CA GLY A 80 -13.95 2.07 1.16
C GLY A 80 -13.34 0.98 0.29
N LEU A 81 -12.19 0.41 0.68
CA LEU A 81 -11.47 -0.57 -0.17
C LEU A 81 -12.23 -1.89 -0.34
N LEU A 82 -12.91 -2.34 0.72
CA LEU A 82 -13.73 -3.55 0.73
C LEU A 82 -15.21 -3.20 0.53
N GLN A 83 -15.52 -2.59 -0.62
CA GLN A 83 -16.89 -2.34 -1.07
C GLN A 83 -17.08 -2.81 -2.50
N ASP A 84 -18.30 -3.15 -2.87
CA ASP A 84 -18.71 -3.55 -4.22
C ASP A 84 -19.42 -2.43 -4.99
N ALA A 85 -19.76 -1.33 -4.33
CA ALA A 85 -20.47 -0.18 -4.90
C ALA A 85 -19.77 0.45 -6.12
N THR A 86 -18.44 0.44 -6.16
CA THR A 86 -17.65 0.99 -7.28
C THR A 86 -17.26 -0.08 -8.30
N SER A 87 -16.93 -1.30 -7.85
CA SER A 87 -16.73 -2.48 -8.73
C SER A 87 -16.44 -3.75 -7.92
N SER A 88 -16.99 -4.89 -8.35
CA SER A 88 -16.60 -6.22 -7.87
C SER A 88 -15.13 -6.57 -8.15
N ARG A 89 -14.51 -5.98 -9.17
CA ARG A 89 -13.09 -6.20 -9.49
C ARG A 89 -12.16 -5.58 -8.46
N SER A 90 -12.55 -4.44 -7.88
CA SER A 90 -11.79 -3.78 -6.81
C SER A 90 -11.81 -4.64 -5.55
N LEU A 91 -12.98 -5.14 -5.18
CA LEU A 91 -13.14 -6.07 -4.07
C LEU A 91 -12.27 -7.32 -4.23
N LEU A 92 -12.34 -7.99 -5.38
CA LEU A 92 -11.52 -9.18 -5.67
C LEU A 92 -10.01 -8.88 -5.62
N TYR A 93 -9.59 -7.70 -6.07
CA TYR A 93 -8.19 -7.28 -6.01
C TYR A 93 -7.70 -7.19 -4.55
N TYR A 94 -8.41 -6.48 -3.67
CA TYR A 94 -7.99 -6.33 -2.28
C TYR A 94 -8.08 -7.63 -1.48
N LEU A 95 -9.12 -8.46 -1.73
CA LEU A 95 -9.19 -9.81 -1.16
C LEU A 95 -8.02 -10.69 -1.64
N GLY A 96 -7.65 -10.60 -2.92
CA GLY A 96 -6.49 -11.29 -3.47
C GLY A 96 -5.21 -10.90 -2.73
N LEU A 97 -4.97 -9.61 -2.50
CA LEU A 97 -3.81 -9.16 -1.72
C LEU A 97 -3.80 -9.73 -0.29
N LEU A 98 -4.94 -9.73 0.39
CA LEU A 98 -5.05 -10.31 1.74
C LEU A 98 -4.75 -11.80 1.75
N THR A 99 -5.18 -12.55 0.73
CA THR A 99 -4.85 -13.99 0.63
C THR A 99 -3.39 -14.28 0.29
N LEU A 100 -2.70 -13.33 -0.34
CA LEU A 100 -1.31 -13.45 -0.76
C LEU A 100 -0.33 -12.97 0.32
N ALA A 101 -0.75 -12.03 1.17
CA ALA A 101 -0.05 -11.67 2.39
C ALA A 101 -0.08 -12.87 3.35
N ARG A 102 1.10 -13.37 3.74
CA ARG A 102 1.26 -14.52 4.63
C ARG A 102 2.35 -14.24 5.64
#